data_AF-A0A4Y2BC83-F1
#
_entry.id   AF-A0A4Y2BC83-F1
#
_cell.length_a   1.000
_cell.length_b   1.000
_cell.length_c   1.000
_cell.angle_alpha   90.00
_cell.angle_beta   90.00
_cell.angle_gamma   90.00
#
_symmetry.space_group_name_H-M   'P 1'
#
loop_
_entity.id
_entity.type
_entity.pdbx_description
1 polymer ?
#
loop_
_entity_poly.entity_id
_entity_poly.type
_entity_poly.pdbx_seq_one_letter_code
_entity_poly.pdbx_strand_id
1 'polypeptide(L)'
;MAFLGKARKEDLIILARELGEEVTPDLKIIDLRNLIVASTNYEMEFVKELLNTVISQRTEEAEQRKLEQRKLELEIEERRKREEREFELEKLKLQNESFNSAGNGSSRPKIDFLSMIPKFDQVNNDISLYLILFERQAQAADVPKEFWASHLLSLLPYEIAQLVAREDV
;
A
#
# COMPACT_ATOMS: atom_id res chain seq x y z
N MET A 1 -39.78 13.33 -34.88
CA MET A 1 -39.38 12.89 -33.53
C MET A 1 -37.89 12.48 -33.52
N ALA A 2 -36.97 13.46 -33.47
CA ALA A 2 -35.53 13.19 -33.63
C ALA A 2 -34.82 12.73 -32.34
N PHE A 3 -35.38 12.99 -31.16
CA PHE A 3 -34.70 12.77 -29.88
C PHE A 3 -34.64 11.29 -29.47
N LEU A 4 -35.70 10.51 -29.72
CA LEU A 4 -35.72 9.05 -29.56
C LEU A 4 -34.68 8.33 -30.44
N GLY A 5 -34.16 9.02 -31.46
CA GLY A 5 -33.10 8.56 -32.34
C GLY A 5 -31.79 8.24 -31.62
N LYS A 6 -31.49 8.98 -30.54
CA LYS A 6 -30.22 8.92 -29.80
C LYS A 6 -30.22 7.90 -28.65
N ALA A 7 -31.40 7.43 -28.26
CA ALA A 7 -31.60 6.49 -27.16
C ALA A 7 -31.18 5.06 -27.53
N ARG A 8 -30.66 4.30 -26.57
CA ARG A 8 -30.41 2.86 -26.74
C ARG A 8 -31.73 2.09 -26.62
N LYS A 9 -31.73 0.82 -27.07
CA LYS A 9 -32.91 -0.06 -26.97
C LYS A 9 -33.39 -0.18 -25.53
N GLU A 10 -32.47 -0.35 -24.57
CA GLU A 10 -32.77 -0.42 -23.13
C GLU A 10 -33.46 0.84 -22.63
N ASP A 11 -32.94 2.02 -22.98
CA ASP A 11 -33.51 3.32 -22.58
C ASP A 11 -34.95 3.46 -23.11
N LEU A 12 -35.20 3.02 -24.34
CA LEU A 12 -36.55 3.04 -24.94
C LEU A 12 -37.51 2.04 -24.30
N ILE A 13 -37.02 0.87 -23.86
CA ILE A 13 -37.83 -0.12 -23.13
C ILE A 13 -38.28 0.45 -21.78
N ILE A 14 -37.37 1.07 -21.04
CA ILE A 14 -37.67 1.70 -19.75
C ILE A 14 -38.69 2.83 -19.96
N LEU A 15 -38.42 3.71 -20.93
CA LEU A 15 -39.29 4.83 -21.25
C LEU A 15 -40.72 4.38 -21.62
N ALA A 16 -40.87 3.35 -22.44
CA ALA A 16 -42.19 2.83 -22.80
C ALA A 16 -42.92 2.21 -21.60
N ARG A 17 -42.21 1.53 -20.68
CA ARG A 17 -42.81 1.03 -19.42
C ARG A 17 -43.25 2.16 -18.51
N GLU A 18 -42.48 3.25 -18.40
CA GLU A 18 -42.84 4.41 -17.59
C GLU A 18 -44.05 5.16 -18.15
N LEU A 19 -44.27 5.09 -19.47
CA LEU A 19 -45.49 5.58 -20.12
C LEU A 19 -46.70 4.64 -19.94
N GLY A 20 -46.52 3.50 -19.27
CA GLY A 20 -47.59 2.52 -19.01
C GLY A 20 -47.83 1.54 -20.16
N GLU A 21 -46.94 1.50 -21.16
CA GLU A 21 -47.04 0.56 -22.28
C GLU A 21 -46.43 -0.80 -21.91
N GLU A 22 -47.06 -1.88 -22.37
CA GLU A 22 -46.50 -3.22 -22.22
C GLU A 22 -45.39 -3.46 -23.25
N VAL A 23 -44.17 -3.70 -22.75
CA VAL A 23 -42.98 -3.85 -23.58
C VAL A 23 -42.40 -5.24 -23.43
N THR A 24 -42.31 -5.97 -24.54
CA THR A 24 -41.55 -7.21 -24.62
C THR A 24 -40.10 -6.93 -25.04
N PRO A 25 -39.12 -7.64 -24.45
CA PRO A 25 -37.70 -7.39 -24.72
C PRO A 25 -37.28 -7.69 -26.18
N ASP A 26 -38.09 -8.44 -26.92
CA ASP A 26 -37.81 -8.84 -28.31
C ASP A 26 -38.17 -7.76 -29.34
N LEU A 27 -38.89 -6.70 -28.94
CA LEU A 27 -39.28 -5.62 -29.82
C LEU A 27 -38.06 -4.93 -30.46
N LYS A 28 -38.19 -4.54 -31.74
CA LYS A 28 -37.15 -3.77 -32.41
C LYS A 28 -37.19 -2.31 -31.95
N ILE A 29 -36.06 -1.61 -32.07
CA ILE A 29 -35.96 -0.18 -31.75
C ILE A 29 -37.02 0.65 -32.48
N ILE A 30 -37.34 0.28 -33.73
CA ILE A 30 -38.35 0.97 -34.54
C ILE A 30 -39.75 0.75 -33.94
N ASP A 31 -40.09 -0.48 -33.58
CA ASP A 31 -41.38 -0.81 -32.97
C ASP A 31 -41.56 -0.11 -31.62
N LEU A 32 -40.49 -0.07 -30.80
CA LEU A 32 -40.47 0.67 -29.53
C LEU A 32 -40.72 2.17 -29.72
N ARG A 33 -40.06 2.79 -30.70
CA ARG A 33 -40.27 4.22 -31.00
C ARG A 33 -41.70 4.49 -31.45
N ASN A 34 -42.25 3.61 -32.27
CA ASN A 34 -43.62 3.73 -32.74
C ASN A 34 -44.61 3.55 -31.59
N LEU A 35 -44.38 2.58 -30.69
CA LEU A 35 -45.19 2.35 -29.50
C LEU A 35 -45.22 3.57 -28.59
N ILE A 36 -44.06 4.17 -28.31
CA ILE A 36 -43.95 5.39 -27.49
C ILE A 36 -44.73 6.55 -28.11
N VAL A 37 -44.57 6.77 -29.41
CA VAL A 37 -45.25 7.87 -30.11
C VAL A 37 -46.76 7.62 -30.24
N ALA A 38 -47.20 6.35 -30.28
CA ALA A 38 -48.60 5.97 -30.33
C ALA A 38 -49.29 5.95 -28.97
N SER A 39 -48.53 6.06 -27.87
CA SER A 39 -49.06 6.05 -26.52
C SER A 39 -50.04 7.20 -26.27
N THR A 40 -51.13 6.92 -25.56
CA THR A 40 -52.10 7.95 -25.14
C THR A 40 -51.50 8.98 -24.20
N ASN A 41 -50.38 8.62 -23.55
CA ASN A 41 -49.68 9.42 -22.56
C ASN A 41 -48.45 10.14 -23.19
N TYR A 42 -48.35 10.13 -24.52
CA TYR A 42 -47.26 10.79 -25.22
C TYR A 42 -47.39 12.31 -25.17
N GLU A 43 -46.54 12.94 -24.37
CA GLU A 43 -46.31 14.40 -24.41
C GLU A 43 -44.84 14.67 -24.70
N MET A 44 -44.56 15.44 -25.76
CA MET A 44 -43.21 15.56 -26.32
C MET A 44 -42.14 16.00 -25.31
N GLU A 45 -42.41 17.04 -24.52
CA GLU A 45 -41.41 17.57 -23.58
C GLU A 45 -41.25 16.65 -22.37
N PHE A 46 -42.36 16.12 -21.84
CA PHE A 46 -42.35 15.13 -20.76
C PHE A 46 -41.55 13.87 -21.15
N VAL A 47 -41.83 13.28 -22.32
CA VAL A 47 -41.14 12.08 -22.82
C VAL A 47 -39.65 12.34 -23.05
N LYS A 48 -39.30 13.55 -23.49
CA LYS A 48 -37.92 13.97 -23.69
C LYS A 48 -37.17 14.15 -22.36
N GLU A 49 -37.79 14.76 -21.36
CA GLU A 49 -37.23 14.86 -20.00
C GLU A 49 -37.09 13.47 -19.37
N LEU A 50 -38.12 12.64 -19.48
CA LEU A 50 -38.11 11.28 -18.97
C LEU A 50 -36.98 10.44 -19.59
N LEU A 51 -36.81 10.53 -20.91
CA LEU A 51 -35.69 9.89 -21.60
C LEU A 51 -34.33 10.38 -21.08
N ASN A 52 -34.17 11.68 -20.85
CA ASN A 52 -32.91 12.23 -20.32
C ASN A 52 -32.62 11.68 -18.91
N THR A 53 -33.65 11.57 -18.06
CA THR A 53 -33.55 10.97 -16.73
C THR A 53 -33.11 9.51 -16.82
N VAL A 54 -33.75 8.70 -17.67
CA VAL A 54 -33.38 7.29 -17.89
C VAL A 54 -31.93 7.16 -18.36
N ILE A 55 -31.51 7.98 -19.33
CA ILE A 55 -30.12 7.98 -19.82
C ILE A 55 -29.15 8.36 -18.69
N SER A 56 -29.48 9.39 -17.91
CA SER A 56 -28.65 9.87 -16.80
C SER A 56 -28.48 8.81 -15.71
N GLN A 57 -29.58 8.18 -15.29
CA GLN A 57 -29.55 7.10 -14.29
C GLN A 57 -28.67 5.94 -14.76
N ARG A 58 -28.84 5.48 -16.00
CA ARG A 58 -27.99 4.42 -16.56
C ARG A 58 -26.50 4.79 -16.56
N THR A 59 -26.16 6.04 -16.91
CA THR A 59 -24.75 6.49 -16.88
C THR A 59 -24.20 6.57 -15.46
N GLU A 60 -25.01 7.02 -14.50
CA GLU A 60 -24.61 7.11 -13.11
C GLU A 60 -24.41 5.72 -12.49
N GLU A 61 -25.33 4.78 -12.72
CA GLU A 61 -25.20 3.39 -12.27
C GLU A 61 -23.96 2.72 -12.86
N ALA A 62 -23.66 2.96 -14.14
CA ALA A 62 -22.48 2.41 -14.80
C ALA A 62 -21.17 2.95 -14.19
N GLU A 63 -21.11 4.25 -13.91
CA GLU A 63 -19.96 4.88 -13.24
C GLU A 63 -19.83 4.42 -11.79
N GLN A 64 -20.93 4.27 -11.05
CA GLN A 64 -20.93 3.74 -9.69
C GLN A 64 -20.38 2.32 -9.65
N ARG A 65 -20.87 1.42 -10.52
CA ARG A 65 -20.34 0.04 -10.62
C ARG A 65 -18.85 0.01 -10.93
N LYS A 66 -18.39 0.88 -11.83
CA LYS A 66 -16.97 1.00 -12.16
C LYS A 66 -16.14 1.50 -10.99
N LEU A 67 -16.66 2.46 -10.22
CA LEU A 67 -16.02 2.98 -9.02
C LEU A 67 -15.94 1.92 -7.91
N GLU A 68 -17.01 1.15 -7.70
CA GLU A 68 -17.03 0.03 -6.74
C GLU A 68 -16.03 -1.06 -7.11
N GLN A 69 -15.97 -1.45 -8.39
CA GLN A 69 -14.97 -2.41 -8.88
C GLN A 69 -13.55 -1.91 -8.61
N ARG A 70 -13.27 -0.64 -8.92
CA ARG A 70 -11.95 -0.04 -8.67
C ARG A 70 -11.59 0.01 -7.19
N LYS A 71 -12.56 0.29 -6.31
CA LYS A 71 -12.35 0.26 -4.85
C LYS A 71 -12.02 -1.15 -4.37
N LEU A 72 -12.74 -2.16 -4.85
CA LEU A 72 -12.49 -3.55 -4.51
C LEU A 72 -11.09 -4.00 -4.96
N GLU A 73 -10.69 -3.66 -6.18
CA GLU A 73 -9.34 -3.96 -6.69
C GLU A 73 -8.24 -3.32 -5.83
N LEU A 74 -8.40 -2.05 -5.45
CA LEU A 74 -7.46 -1.36 -4.56
C LEU A 74 -7.40 -2.01 -3.18
N GLU A 75 -8.52 -2.43 -2.62
CA GLU A 75 -8.57 -3.11 -1.33
C GLU A 75 -7.83 -4.46 -1.36
N ILE A 76 -8.04 -5.23 -2.43
CA ILE A 76 -7.33 -6.51 -2.65
C ILE A 76 -5.83 -6.27 -2.78
N GLU A 77 -5.42 -5.25 -3.54
CA GLU A 77 -4.01 -4.90 -3.72
C GLU A 77 -3.35 -4.45 -2.41
N GLU A 78 -4.01 -3.59 -1.65
CA GLU A 78 -3.54 -3.15 -0.32
C GLU A 78 -3.45 -4.31 0.68
N ARG A 79 -4.33 -5.31 0.58
CA ARG A 79 -4.25 -6.51 1.41
C ARG A 79 -3.05 -7.37 1.01
N ARG A 80 -2.85 -7.62 -0.29
CA ARG A 80 -1.67 -8.36 -0.78
C ARG A 80 -0.37 -7.69 -0.36
N LYS A 81 -0.27 -6.36 -0.51
CA LYS A 81 0.91 -5.60 -0.10
C LYS A 81 1.13 -5.60 1.42
N ARG A 82 0.08 -5.75 2.22
CA ARG A 82 0.22 -5.95 3.67
C ARG A 82 0.74 -7.34 3.98
N GLU A 83 0.17 -8.37 3.38
CA GLU A 83 0.60 -9.76 3.53
C GLU A 83 2.07 -9.94 3.10
N GLU A 84 2.49 -9.32 2.00
CA GLU A 84 3.90 -9.35 1.55
C GLU A 84 4.85 -8.71 2.57
N ARG A 85 4.48 -7.54 3.13
CA ARG A 85 5.29 -6.89 4.16
C ARG A 85 5.36 -7.70 5.45
N GLU A 86 4.27 -8.35 5.85
CA GLU A 86 4.23 -9.23 7.01
C GLU A 86 5.13 -10.44 6.79
N PHE A 87 5.07 -11.06 5.60
CA PHE A 87 5.93 -12.18 5.24
C PHE A 87 7.42 -11.78 5.21
N GLU A 88 7.75 -10.61 4.67
CA GLU A 88 9.12 -10.09 4.66
C GLU A 88 9.64 -9.83 6.09
N LEU A 89 8.80 -9.25 6.95
CA LEU A 89 9.12 -9.07 8.38
C LEU A 89 9.31 -10.39 9.11
N GLU A 90 8.47 -11.39 8.84
CA GLU A 90 8.59 -12.73 9.44
C GLU A 90 9.87 -13.43 8.97
N LYS A 91 10.22 -13.31 7.69
CA LYS A 91 11.48 -13.82 7.16
C LYS A 91 12.69 -13.16 7.83
N LEU A 92 12.66 -11.84 8.03
CA LEU A 92 13.71 -11.12 8.75
C LEU A 92 13.78 -11.54 10.22
N LYS A 93 12.65 -11.76 10.89
CA LYS A 93 12.61 -12.29 12.26
C LYS A 93 13.24 -13.68 12.34
N LEU A 94 12.85 -14.60 11.45
CA LEU A 94 13.41 -15.96 11.40
C LEU A 94 14.90 -15.95 11.06
N GLN A 95 15.34 -15.07 10.16
CA GLN A 95 16.76 -14.89 9.85
C GLN A 95 17.51 -14.37 11.09
N ASN A 96 16.97 -13.38 11.80
CA ASN A 96 17.55 -12.86 13.03
C ASN A 96 17.56 -13.93 14.15
N GLU A 97 16.50 -14.71 14.30
CA GLU A 97 16.43 -15.84 15.25
C GLU A 97 17.38 -16.98 14.87
N SER A 98 17.60 -17.23 13.57
CA SER A 98 18.57 -18.20 13.08
C SER A 98 20.01 -17.71 13.28
N PHE A 99 20.29 -16.41 13.15
CA PHE A 99 21.57 -15.82 13.55
C PHE A 99 21.77 -15.89 15.07
N ASN A 100 20.70 -15.73 15.86
CA ASN A 100 20.75 -15.86 17.32
C ASN A 100 20.82 -17.33 17.79
N SER A 101 20.28 -18.29 17.03
CA SER A 101 20.28 -19.73 17.36
C SER A 101 21.50 -20.49 16.84
N ALA A 102 22.09 -20.08 15.71
CA ALA A 102 23.37 -20.60 15.23
C ALA A 102 24.56 -20.14 16.12
N GLY A 103 24.33 -19.21 17.03
CA GLY A 103 25.26 -18.78 18.06
C GLY A 103 25.05 -19.41 19.44
N ASN A 104 24.20 -20.44 19.58
CA ASN A 104 23.98 -21.12 20.86
C ASN A 104 24.82 -22.39 20.99
N GLY A 105 26.13 -22.18 20.93
CA GLY A 105 27.17 -23.10 21.36
C GLY A 105 28.02 -22.52 22.48
N SER A 106 27.46 -21.74 23.42
CA SER A 106 27.99 -21.64 24.79
C SER A 106 27.01 -20.93 25.73
N SER A 107 26.67 -21.61 26.82
CA SER A 107 26.05 -20.98 27.98
C SER A 107 27.03 -20.01 28.64
N ARG A 108 26.96 -18.74 28.28
CA ARG A 108 27.28 -17.62 29.18
C ARG A 108 26.23 -16.54 28.97
N PRO A 109 25.79 -15.83 30.03
CA PRO A 109 25.00 -14.63 29.84
C PRO A 109 25.85 -13.68 28.98
N LYS A 110 25.47 -13.50 27.71
CA LYS A 110 26.03 -12.49 26.81
C LYS A 110 25.61 -11.14 27.38
N ILE A 111 26.32 -10.68 28.40
CA ILE A 111 26.37 -9.26 28.69
C ILE A 111 26.98 -8.66 27.43
N ASP A 112 26.21 -7.89 26.67
CA ASP A 112 26.70 -7.22 25.47
C ASP A 112 27.97 -6.47 25.86
N PHE A 113 29.13 -6.86 25.34
CA PHE A 113 30.42 -6.27 25.68
C PHE A 113 30.41 -4.73 25.53
N LEU A 114 29.64 -4.23 24.55
CA LEU A 114 29.32 -2.82 24.34
C LEU A 114 28.66 -2.14 25.55
N SER A 115 27.85 -2.88 26.32
CA SER A 115 27.20 -2.37 27.55
C SER A 115 28.17 -2.26 28.73
N MET A 116 29.31 -2.96 28.71
CA MET A 116 30.36 -2.85 29.72
C MET A 116 31.33 -1.68 29.47
N ILE A 117 31.38 -1.16 28.24
CA ILE A 117 32.24 -0.03 27.90
C ILE A 117 31.44 1.27 28.04
N PRO A 118 31.89 2.22 28.87
CA PRO A 118 31.28 3.55 28.95
C PRO A 118 31.29 4.25 27.59
N LYS A 119 30.28 5.06 27.30
CA LYS A 119 30.29 5.91 26.10
C LYS A 119 31.48 6.88 26.15
N PHE A 120 32.08 7.15 25.01
CA PHE A 120 33.18 8.11 24.95
C PHE A 120 32.65 9.54 25.20
N ASP A 121 33.27 10.23 26.15
CA ASP A 121 33.01 11.63 26.47
C ASP A 121 34.27 12.44 26.16
N GLN A 122 34.23 13.29 25.15
CA GLN A 122 35.37 14.08 24.70
C GLN A 122 35.85 15.11 25.76
N VAL A 123 35.02 15.46 26.74
CA VAL A 123 35.35 16.43 27.79
C VAL A 123 36.10 15.77 28.94
N ASN A 124 35.76 14.52 29.26
CA ASN A 124 36.23 13.83 30.47
C ASN A 124 37.13 12.61 30.18
N ASN A 125 37.07 12.03 28.97
CA ASN A 125 37.80 10.82 28.61
C ASN A 125 38.94 11.12 27.64
N ASP A 126 40.14 10.69 28.01
CA ASP A 126 41.29 10.65 27.11
C ASP A 126 41.11 9.53 26.06
N ILE A 127 41.30 9.86 24.78
CA ILE A 127 41.11 8.94 23.66
C ILE A 127 42.06 7.75 23.71
N SER A 128 43.32 7.95 24.10
CA SER A 128 44.31 6.87 24.21
C SER A 128 43.93 5.91 25.32
N LEU A 129 43.51 6.42 26.49
CA LEU A 129 43.03 5.57 27.59
C LEU A 129 41.75 4.81 27.21
N TYR A 130 40.86 5.45 26.44
CA TYR A 130 39.64 4.83 25.97
C TYR A 130 39.90 3.67 25.00
N LEU A 131 40.82 3.84 24.05
CA LEU A 131 41.20 2.79 23.10
C LEU A 131 41.85 1.58 23.81
N ILE A 132 42.69 1.83 24.82
CA ILE A 132 43.29 0.77 25.64
C ILE A 132 42.22 -0.01 26.43
N LEU A 133 41.24 0.70 27.00
CA LEU A 133 40.11 0.08 27.69
C LEU A 133 39.28 -0.79 26.74
N PHE A 134 38.98 -0.26 25.56
CA PHE A 134 38.25 -0.97 24.52
C PHE A 134 38.99 -2.24 24.09
N GLU A 135 40.28 -2.14 23.77
CA GLU A 135 41.10 -3.27 23.34
C GLU A 135 41.15 -4.36 24.42
N ARG A 136 41.44 -4.01 25.67
CA ARG A 136 41.50 -4.98 26.78
C ARG A 136 40.18 -5.71 26.93
N GLN A 137 39.07 -4.98 26.86
CA GLN A 137 37.75 -5.52 27.08
C GLN A 137 37.31 -6.37 25.87
N ALA A 138 37.70 -6.00 24.64
CA ALA A 138 37.43 -6.75 23.42
C ALA A 138 38.20 -8.07 23.39
N GLN A 139 39.46 -8.05 23.86
CA GLN A 139 40.25 -9.25 24.10
C GLN A 139 39.65 -10.12 25.20
N ALA A 140 39.17 -9.52 26.30
CA ALA A 140 38.53 -10.26 27.39
C ALA A 140 37.20 -10.91 26.98
N ALA A 141 36.50 -10.31 26.02
CA ALA A 141 35.26 -10.81 25.44
C ALA A 141 35.47 -11.71 24.19
N ASP A 142 36.73 -12.00 23.82
CA ASP A 142 37.11 -12.82 22.66
C ASP A 142 36.46 -12.35 21.34
N VAL A 143 36.40 -11.03 21.14
CA VAL A 143 35.81 -10.43 19.94
C VAL A 143 36.78 -10.57 18.75
N PRO A 144 36.35 -11.10 17.59
CA PRO A 144 37.20 -11.18 16.41
C PRO A 144 37.64 -9.80 15.91
N LYS A 145 38.91 -9.68 15.53
CA LYS A 145 39.54 -8.40 15.15
C LYS A 145 38.85 -7.70 13.97
N GLU A 146 38.25 -8.44 13.05
CA GLU A 146 37.48 -7.86 11.93
C GLU A 146 36.31 -6.97 12.37
N PHE A 147 35.79 -7.18 13.59
CA PHE A 147 34.67 -6.42 14.12
C PHE A 147 35.10 -5.27 15.04
N TRP A 148 36.38 -5.11 15.37
CA TRP A 148 36.82 -4.10 16.34
C TRP A 148 36.54 -2.68 15.87
N ALA A 149 36.79 -2.39 14.59
CA ALA A 149 36.56 -1.06 14.03
C ALA A 149 35.06 -0.69 14.06
N SER A 150 34.17 -1.60 13.67
CA SER A 150 32.72 -1.34 13.65
C SER A 150 32.16 -1.16 15.07
N HIS A 151 32.64 -1.94 16.04
CA HIS A 151 32.23 -1.80 17.43
C HIS A 151 32.75 -0.50 18.05
N LEU A 152 33.99 -0.13 17.79
CA LEU A 152 34.57 1.12 18.26
C LEU A 152 33.82 2.34 17.69
N LEU A 153 33.50 2.32 16.39
CA LEU A 153 32.72 3.38 15.74
C LEU A 153 31.32 3.54 16.35
N SER A 154 30.70 2.45 16.83
CA SER A 154 29.39 2.53 17.49
C SER A 154 29.42 3.17 18.88
N LEU A 155 30.59 3.23 19.52
CA LEU A 155 30.79 3.78 20.86
C LEU A 155 31.27 5.24 20.85
N LEU A 156 31.81 5.69 19.71
CA LEU A 156 32.31 7.04 19.52
C LEU A 156 31.19 7.98 19.03
N PRO A 157 31.13 9.23 19.52
CA PRO A 157 30.31 10.28 18.93
C PRO A 157 30.56 10.43 17.42
N TYR A 158 29.50 10.77 16.69
CA TYR A 158 29.48 10.87 15.23
C TYR A 158 30.59 11.79 14.67
N GLU A 159 30.92 12.83 15.41
CA GLU A 159 31.94 13.83 15.10
C GLU A 159 33.35 13.23 15.03
N ILE A 160 33.63 12.21 15.86
CA ILE A 160 34.93 11.53 15.92
C ILE A 160 34.99 10.41 14.88
N ALA A 161 33.88 9.67 14.70
CA ALA A 161 33.76 8.66 13.66
C ALA A 161 34.05 9.22 12.25
N GLN A 162 33.62 10.47 11.98
CA GLN A 162 33.92 11.15 10.72
C GLN A 162 35.38 11.58 10.55
N LEU A 163 36.10 11.87 11.65
CA LEU A 163 37.52 12.22 11.61
C LEU A 163 38.40 11.00 11.28
N VAL A 164 38.09 9.84 11.87
CA VAL A 164 38.83 8.58 11.63
C VAL A 164 38.57 8.03 10.22
N ALA A 165 37.35 8.20 9.69
CA ALA A 165 37.00 7.76 8.33
C ALA A 165 37.60 8.63 7.20
N ARG A 166 38.29 9.75 7.53
CA ARG A 166 38.91 10.66 6.57
C ARG A 166 40.43 10.48 6.43
N GLU A 167 41.04 9.58 7.19
CA GLU A 167 42.50 9.41 7.23
C GLU A 167 42.99 8.24 6.34
N ASP A 168 42.42 8.13 5.13
CA ASP A 168 42.93 7.30 4.02
C ASP A 168 43.19 8.18 2.77
N VAL A 169 44.10 9.16 2.89
CA VAL A 169 44.75 9.83 1.75
C VAL A 169 46.26 9.83 1.94
#